data_AF-A0A382Z8V4-F1
#
_entry.id   AF-A0A382Z8V4-F1
#
_cell.length_a   1.000
_cell.length_b   1.000
_cell.length_c   1.000
_cell.angle_alpha   90.00
_cell.angle_beta   90.00
_cell.angle_gamma   90.00
#
_symmetry.space_group_name_H-M   'P 1'
#
loop_
_entity.id
_entity.type
_entity.pdbx_description
1 polymer ?
#
loop_
_entity_poly.entity_id
_entity_poly.type
_entity_poly.pdbx_seq_one_letter_code
_entity_poly.pdbx_strand_id
1 'polypeptide(L)' 'MATELPPLAQPLTDTPETSFTLSSAYYTDPGVFELEKEKIFHRSWQYVAPRQSFASPGDYVV' A
#
# COMPACT_ATOMS: atom_id res chain seq x y z
N MET A 1 -3.71 9.09 17.71
CA MET A 1 -5.14 8.75 17.68
C MET A 1 -5.25 7.49 16.85
N ALA A 2 -5.78 6.39 17.40
CA ALA A 2 -5.98 5.18 16.59
C ALA A 2 -7.13 5.47 15.62
N THR A 3 -6.83 5.61 14.34
CA THR A 3 -7.85 5.76 13.30
C THR A 3 -8.59 4.43 13.17
N GLU A 4 -9.90 4.45 13.39
CA GLU A 4 -10.78 3.31 13.12
C GLU A 4 -10.83 3.08 11.60
N LEU A 5 -10.69 1.81 11.17
CA LEU A 5 -10.73 1.49 9.75
C LEU A 5 -12.13 1.74 9.18
N PRO A 6 -12.26 2.31 7.96
CA PRO A 6 -13.55 2.45 7.32
C PRO A 6 -14.23 1.08 7.17
N PRO A 7 -15.57 1.01 7.22
CA PRO A 7 -16.27 -0.24 6.99
C PRO A 7 -16.09 -0.69 5.54
N LEU A 8 -16.01 -2.01 5.35
CA LEU A 8 -16.15 -2.62 4.03
C LEU A 8 -17.61 -2.50 3.60
N ALA A 9 -17.86 -1.82 2.47
CA ALA A 9 -19.21 -1.60 1.96
C ALA A 9 -19.85 -2.91 1.44
N GLN A 10 -19.02 -3.82 0.95
CA GLN A 10 -19.41 -5.13 0.40
C GLN A 10 -18.35 -6.18 0.79
N PRO A 11 -18.68 -7.48 0.78
CA PRO A 11 -17.74 -8.53 1.17
C PRO A 11 -16.54 -8.59 0.22
N LEU A 12 -15.33 -8.67 0.81
CA LEU A 12 -14.13 -9.13 0.10
C LEU A 12 -14.07 -10.65 0.26
N THR A 13 -14.15 -11.36 -0.85
CA THR A 13 -14.08 -12.82 -0.87
C THR A 13 -12.86 -13.27 -1.67
N ASP A 14 -12.39 -14.49 -1.41
CA ASP A 14 -11.31 -15.13 -2.17
C ASP A 14 -11.76 -15.57 -3.57
N THR A 15 -13.06 -15.52 -3.85
CA THR A 15 -13.71 -15.88 -5.12
C THR A 15 -13.84 -14.62 -5.99
N PRO A 16 -12.93 -14.38 -6.96
CA PRO A 16 -12.82 -13.08 -7.63
C PRO A 16 -14.10 -12.61 -8.32
N GLU A 17 -14.88 -13.54 -8.90
CA GLU A 17 -16.14 -13.27 -9.59
C GLU A 17 -17.27 -12.78 -8.67
N THR A 18 -17.11 -12.91 -7.35
CA THR A 18 -18.08 -12.43 -6.34
C THR A 18 -17.49 -11.40 -5.39
N SER A 19 -16.24 -11.00 -5.63
CA SER A 19 -15.51 -10.07 -4.77
C SER A 19 -15.65 -8.66 -5.30
N PHE A 20 -15.76 -7.70 -4.40
CA PHE A 20 -15.89 -6.28 -4.72
C PHE A 20 -14.59 -5.54 -4.42
N THR A 21 -14.47 -4.32 -4.96
CA THR A 21 -13.38 -3.42 -4.57
C THR A 21 -13.59 -2.92 -3.14
N LEU A 22 -12.55 -2.32 -2.56
CA LEU A 22 -12.66 -1.64 -1.26
C LEU A 22 -13.66 -0.48 -1.34
N SER A 23 -14.21 -0.10 -0.17
CA SER A 23 -14.99 1.12 -0.03
C SER A 23 -14.17 2.34 -0.44
N SER A 24 -14.80 3.38 -0.98
CA SER A 24 -14.11 4.57 -1.52
C SER A 24 -13.17 5.24 -0.51
N ALA A 25 -13.51 5.19 0.78
CA ALA A 25 -12.71 5.75 1.87
C ALA A 25 -11.31 5.13 1.97
N TYR A 26 -11.12 3.87 1.59
CA TYR A 26 -9.78 3.26 1.58
C TYR A 26 -8.82 3.89 0.57
N TYR A 27 -9.35 4.58 -0.44
CA TYR A 27 -8.55 5.27 -1.45
C TYR A 27 -8.38 6.77 -1.17
N THR A 28 -9.20 7.36 -0.29
CA THR A 28 -9.30 8.82 -0.13
C THR A 28 -9.11 9.33 1.29
N ASP A 29 -9.28 8.49 2.31
CA ASP A 29 -9.11 8.88 3.71
C ASP A 29 -7.61 8.98 4.07
N PRO A 30 -7.10 10.17 4.44
CA PRO A 30 -5.71 10.33 4.83
C PRO A 30 -5.30 9.48 6.04
N GLY A 31 -6.23 9.19 6.95
CA GLY A 31 -5.99 8.35 8.11
C GLY A 31 -5.73 6.89 7.75
N VAL A 32 -6.38 6.38 6.70
CA VAL A 32 -6.08 5.05 6.14
C VAL A 32 -4.69 5.04 5.52
N PHE A 33 -4.36 6.05 4.71
CA PHE A 33 -3.03 6.16 4.09
C PHE A 33 -1.90 6.18 5.13
N GLU A 34 -2.04 6.94 6.22
CA GLU A 34 -1.03 6.97 7.29
C GLU A 34 -0.86 5.61 7.96
N LEU A 35 -1.96 4.85 8.13
CA LEU A 35 -1.90 3.49 8.67
C LEU A 35 -1.23 2.53 7.68
N GLU A 36 -1.56 2.58 6.39
CA GLU A 36 -0.91 1.77 5.35
C GLU A 36 0.60 2.05 5.29
N LYS A 37 0.98 3.32 5.37
CA LYS A 37 2.39 3.74 5.43
C LYS A 37 3.12 3.06 6.60
N GLU A 38 2.54 3.11 7.80
CA GLU A 38 3.15 2.56 9.01
C GLU A 38 3.15 1.02 9.07
N LYS A 39 2.06 0.39 8.65
CA LYS A 39 1.83 -1.05 8.85
C LYS A 39 2.24 -1.90 7.65
N ILE A 40 2.22 -1.34 6.44
CA ILE A 40 2.55 -2.06 5.21
C ILE A 40 3.89 -1.54 4.69
N PHE A 41 3.97 -0.27 4.28
CA PHE A 41 5.12 0.20 3.51
C PHE A 41 6.42 0.26 4.32
N HIS A 42 6.36 0.65 5.60
CA HIS A 42 7.53 0.62 6.51
C HIS A 42 7.99 -0.80 6.87
N ARG A 43 7.16 -1.83 6.61
CA ARG A 43 7.38 -3.20 7.08
C ARG A 43 7.52 -4.22 5.95
N SER A 44 7.46 -3.77 4.70
CA SER A 44 7.57 -4.60 3.51
C SER A 44 8.75 -4.17 2.65
N TRP A 45 9.30 -5.12 1.90
CA TRP A 45 10.36 -4.85 0.93
C TRP A 45 9.82 -4.00 -0.22
N GLN A 46 10.37 -2.79 -0.37
CA GLN A 46 10.04 -1.91 -1.48
C GLN A 46 11.07 -2.09 -2.60
N TYR A 47 10.60 -2.40 -3.80
CA TYR A 47 11.45 -2.35 -4.99
C TYR A 47 11.72 -0.88 -5.35
N VAL A 48 13.00 -0.49 -5.38
CA VAL A 48 13.41 0.91 -5.57
C VAL A 48 14.02 1.19 -6.93
N ALA A 49 14.83 0.28 -7.47
CA ALA A 49 15.51 0.48 -8.76
C ALA A 49 16.03 -0.84 -9.33
N PRO A 50 16.19 -0.94 -10.66
CA PRO A 50 16.86 -2.06 -11.29
C PRO A 50 18.35 -2.03 -10.98
N ARG A 51 19.01 -3.20 -11.02
CA ARG A 51 20.45 -3.33 -10.72
C ARG A 51 21.33 -2.40 -11.57
N GLN A 52 20.95 -2.17 -12.82
CA GLN A 52 21.69 -1.36 -13.79
C GLN A 52 21.83 0.10 -13.35
N SER A 53 20.97 0.59 -12.45
CA SER A 53 21.08 1.92 -11.85
C SER A 53 22.29 2.09 -10.92
N PHE A 54 23.01 1.00 -10.60
CA PHE A 54 24.16 0.99 -9.69
C PHE A 54 25.36 0.25 -10.31
N ALA A 55 25.63 0.48 -11.60
CA ALA A 55 26.63 -0.27 -12.35
C ALA A 55 28.07 0.16 -12.00
N SER A 56 28.25 1.41 -11.59
CA SER A 56 29.56 2.03 -11.34
C SER A 56 29.68 2.57 -9.91
N PRO A 57 30.91 2.66 -9.36
CA PRO A 57 31.13 3.31 -8.08
C PRO A 57 30.65 4.76 -8.08
N GLY A 58 29.84 5.14 -7.09
CA GLY A 58 29.27 6.48 -6.96
C GLY A 58 27.87 6.63 -7.54
N ASP A 59 27.33 5.63 -8.24
CA ASP A 59 25.95 5.64 -8.71
C ASP A 59 24.96 5.59 -7.53
N TYR A 60 23.93 6.43 -7.57
CA TYR A 60 22.86 6.47 -6.58
C TYR A 60 21.51 6.85 -7.22
N VAL A 61 20.41 6.53 -6.54
CA VAL A 61 19.05 6.93 -6.90
C VAL A 61 18.40 7.60 -5.69
N VAL A 62 17.52 8.58 -5.92
CA VAL A 62 16.77 9.33 -4.89
C VAL A 62 15.28 9.23 -5.19
#